data_AF-A0A258E3C8-F1
#
_entry.id   AF-A0A258E3C8-F1
#
_cell.length_a   1.000
_cell.length_b   1.000
_cell.length_c   1.000
_cell.angle_alpha   90.00
_cell.angle_beta   90.00
_cell.angle_gamma   90.00
#
_symmetry.space_group_name_H-M   'P 1'
#
loop_
_entity.id
_entity.type
_entity.pdbx_description
1 polymer ?
#
loop_
_entity_poly.entity_id
_entity_poly.type
_entity_poly.pdbx_seq_one_letter_code
_entity_poly.pdbx_strand_id
1 'polypeptide(L)'
;IAGFFVNTNSNLLVRLAFGILLVGLPAGGWWFWTQGPGKDSDYFIGKIENSDPSIENKSILVLDDRTEYFLHNRLGGPFLNPNQTRYFLEGELTLGEKSKIYTSFDKQSPEVVIDRSGLFRVFLKDFPAIGGQYEEKEAGIFYLK
;
A
#
# COMPACT_ATOMS: atom_id res chain seq x y z
N ILE A 1 23.81 40.37 -8.91
CA ILE A 1 22.70 40.21 -9.89
C ILE A 1 22.26 41.55 -10.53
N ALA A 2 22.65 42.72 -10.00
CA ALA A 2 22.23 44.03 -10.52
C ALA A 2 23.14 44.63 -11.63
N GLY A 3 23.62 43.82 -12.58
CA GLY A 3 24.56 44.27 -13.63
C GLY A 3 24.05 44.17 -15.07
N PHE A 4 22.82 43.70 -15.29
CA PHE A 4 22.36 43.35 -16.65
C PHE A 4 21.61 44.49 -17.38
N PHE A 5 21.49 45.69 -16.81
CA PHE A 5 20.58 46.73 -17.32
C PHE A 5 21.25 48.10 -17.53
N VAL A 6 22.29 48.19 -18.37
CA VAL A 6 22.88 49.52 -18.69
C VAL A 6 23.03 49.82 -20.18
N ASN A 7 22.69 48.93 -21.14
CA ASN A 7 22.86 49.35 -22.54
C ASN A 7 22.03 48.64 -23.61
N THR A 8 20.69 48.70 -23.53
CA THR A 8 19.84 48.41 -24.69
C THR A 8 18.56 49.27 -24.66
N ASN A 9 18.23 49.88 -25.80
CA ASN A 9 17.12 50.83 -25.97
C ASN A 9 15.71 50.19 -25.88
N SER A 10 15.63 48.88 -25.60
CA SER A 10 14.39 48.09 -25.48
C SER A 10 13.96 47.86 -24.01
N ASN A 11 14.33 48.78 -23.12
CA ASN A 11 14.10 48.70 -21.68
C ASN A 11 12.65 48.37 -21.28
N LEU A 12 11.65 48.78 -22.06
CA LEU A 12 10.24 48.49 -21.74
C LEU A 12 9.89 47.00 -21.94
N LEU A 13 10.30 46.41 -23.08
CA LEU A 13 10.04 45.00 -23.40
C LEU A 13 10.73 44.06 -22.42
N VAL A 14 11.99 44.35 -22.06
CA VAL A 14 12.75 43.53 -21.12
C VAL A 14 12.17 43.62 -19.70
N ARG A 15 11.73 44.82 -19.28
CA ARG A 15 11.06 45.01 -17.98
C ARG A 15 9.72 44.27 -17.89
N LEU A 16 8.92 44.28 -18.96
CA LEU A 16 7.66 43.54 -19.03
C LEU A 16 7.90 42.03 -19.04
N ALA A 17 8.84 41.54 -19.85
CA ALA A 17 9.21 40.13 -19.88
C ALA A 17 9.70 39.63 -18.51
N PHE A 18 10.53 40.42 -17.82
CA PHE A 18 11.00 40.08 -16.48
C PHE A 18 9.87 40.11 -15.45
N GLY A 19 8.96 41.09 -15.51
CA GLY A 19 7.79 41.14 -14.64
C GLY A 19 6.86 39.95 -14.80
N ILE A 20 6.61 39.52 -16.05
CA ILE A 20 5.84 38.32 -16.35
C ILE A 20 6.55 37.07 -15.86
N LEU A 21 7.87 36.98 -15.99
CA LEU A 21 8.64 35.84 -15.51
C LEU A 21 8.58 35.73 -13.97
N LEU A 22 8.66 36.86 -13.28
CA LEU A 22 8.72 36.91 -11.82
C LEU A 22 7.34 36.71 -11.15
N VAL A 23 6.26 37.19 -11.78
CA VAL A 23 4.90 37.10 -11.21
C VAL A 23 4.04 36.06 -11.93
N GLY A 24 4.16 35.97 -13.26
CA GLY A 24 3.37 35.07 -14.09
C GLY A 24 3.73 33.61 -13.90
N LEU A 25 5.01 33.26 -13.70
CA LEU A 25 5.37 31.86 -13.42
C LEU A 25 4.86 31.37 -12.05
N PRO A 26 5.04 32.11 -10.93
CA PRO A 26 4.46 31.70 -9.66
C PRO A 26 2.93 31.70 -9.66
N ALA A 27 2.28 32.72 -10.23
CA ALA A 27 0.83 32.80 -10.27
C ALA A 27 0.22 31.72 -11.18
N GLY A 28 0.80 31.49 -12.36
CA GLY A 28 0.39 30.43 -13.28
C GLY A 28 0.65 29.04 -12.73
N GLY A 29 1.78 28.84 -12.05
CA GLY A 29 2.11 27.60 -11.35
C GLY A 29 1.13 27.32 -10.20
N TRP A 30 0.79 28.34 -9.41
CA TRP A 30 -0.24 28.24 -8.36
C TRP A 30 -1.60 27.87 -8.93
N TRP A 31 -2.03 28.56 -9.99
CA TRP A 31 -3.29 28.26 -10.68
C TRP A 31 -3.30 26.82 -11.24
N PHE A 32 -2.23 26.41 -11.91
CA PHE A 32 -2.07 25.06 -12.45
C PHE A 32 -2.12 23.98 -11.35
N TRP A 33 -1.47 24.23 -10.20
CA TRP A 33 -1.54 23.34 -9.04
C TRP A 33 -2.94 23.29 -8.41
N THR A 34 -3.65 24.42 -8.34
CA THR A 34 -5.03 24.44 -7.83
C THR A 34 -6.03 23.73 -8.73
N GLN A 35 -5.70 23.55 -10.02
CA GLN A 35 -6.52 22.76 -10.94
C GLN A 35 -6.33 21.25 -10.71
N GLY A 36 -5.27 20.85 -10.00
CA GLY A 36 -4.96 19.47 -9.62
C GLY A 36 -4.74 18.53 -10.81
N PRO A 37 -3.86 17.52 -10.72
CA PRO A 37 -4.10 16.34 -11.53
C PRO A 37 -5.51 15.87 -11.18
N GLY A 38 -6.35 15.65 -12.19
CA GLY A 38 -7.71 15.14 -12.01
C GLY A 38 -7.69 13.97 -11.03
N LYS A 39 -8.77 13.82 -10.25
CA LYS A 39 -9.02 12.77 -9.25
C LYS A 39 -8.86 11.32 -9.74
N ASP A 40 -8.28 11.10 -10.91
CA ASP A 40 -7.95 9.82 -11.54
C ASP A 40 -6.44 9.58 -11.54
N SER A 41 -5.80 9.67 -10.38
CA SER A 41 -4.62 8.86 -10.20
C SER A 41 -5.06 7.60 -9.47
N ASP A 42 -5.09 6.48 -10.18
CA ASP A 42 -5.08 5.11 -9.63
C ASP A 42 -4.01 4.89 -8.54
N TYR A 43 -3.12 5.86 -8.37
CA TYR A 43 -2.13 5.93 -7.31
C TYR A 43 -2.70 6.29 -5.93
N PHE A 44 -3.81 7.03 -5.87
CA PHE A 44 -4.50 7.29 -4.61
C PHE A 44 -5.50 6.16 -4.40
N ILE A 45 -5.25 5.33 -3.37
CA ILE A 45 -6.20 4.30 -2.97
C ILE A 45 -7.53 5.00 -2.70
N GLY A 46 -8.49 4.83 -3.61
CA GLY A 46 -9.82 5.39 -3.48
C GLY A 46 -10.42 4.94 -2.16
N LYS A 47 -11.21 5.82 -1.52
CA LYS A 47 -11.97 5.49 -0.30
C LYS A 47 -12.52 4.08 -0.42
N ILE A 48 -12.03 3.16 0.41
CA ILE A 48 -12.47 1.77 0.41
C ILE A 48 -13.94 1.78 0.81
N GLU A 49 -14.82 1.48 -0.12
CA GLU A 49 -16.26 1.39 0.13
C GLU A 49 -16.63 0.11 0.92
N ASN A 50 -15.65 -0.75 1.20
CA ASN A 50 -15.82 -2.09 1.77
C ASN A 50 -14.74 -2.46 2.82
N SER A 51 -14.28 -1.53 3.67
CA SER A 51 -13.64 -1.98 4.92
C SER A 51 -14.74 -2.47 5.85
N ASP A 52 -14.85 -3.78 6.03
CA ASP A 52 -15.72 -4.30 7.08
C ASP A 52 -15.24 -3.70 8.42
N PRO A 53 -16.10 -2.97 9.17
CA PRO A 53 -15.74 -2.40 10.46
C PRO A 53 -15.20 -3.45 11.44
N SER A 54 -15.54 -4.72 11.24
CA SER A 54 -15.08 -5.85 12.05
C SER A 54 -13.56 -6.12 11.92
N ILE A 55 -12.94 -5.64 10.83
CA ILE A 55 -11.54 -5.90 10.48
C ILE A 55 -10.64 -4.70 10.82
N GLU A 56 -11.20 -3.50 11.06
CA GLU A 56 -10.42 -2.28 11.30
C GLU A 56 -9.54 -2.31 12.57
N ASN A 57 -8.38 -1.64 12.50
CA ASN A 57 -7.35 -1.56 13.53
C ASN A 57 -6.73 -2.89 13.97
N LYS A 58 -6.94 -3.97 13.21
CA LYS A 58 -6.39 -5.29 13.53
C LYS A 58 -5.02 -5.51 12.89
N SER A 59 -4.27 -6.42 13.49
CA SER A 59 -3.10 -7.02 12.86
C SER A 59 -3.55 -7.98 11.76
N ILE A 60 -3.34 -7.64 10.49
CA ILE A 60 -3.85 -8.41 9.36
C ILE A 60 -2.74 -9.00 8.49
N LEU A 61 -3.00 -10.18 7.94
CA LEU A 61 -2.23 -10.79 6.88
C LEU A 61 -3.13 -10.91 5.64
N VAL A 62 -2.73 -10.28 4.54
CA VAL A 62 -3.48 -10.31 3.28
C VAL A 62 -2.71 -11.17 2.29
N LEU A 63 -3.33 -12.25 1.82
CA LEU A 63 -2.76 -13.18 0.83
C LEU A 63 -3.29 -12.93 -0.58
N ASP A 64 -3.81 -11.72 -0.80
CA ASP A 64 -4.39 -11.26 -2.06
C ASP A 64 -3.60 -10.06 -2.61
N ASP A 65 -3.89 -9.65 -3.84
CA ASP A 65 -3.29 -8.47 -4.48
C ASP A 65 -3.79 -7.13 -3.92
N ARG A 66 -4.84 -7.17 -3.10
CA ARG A 66 -5.51 -6.02 -2.50
C ARG A 66 -4.76 -5.44 -1.31
N THR A 67 -4.01 -4.38 -1.59
CA THR A 67 -3.25 -3.64 -0.56
C THR A 67 -4.12 -2.67 0.24
N GLU A 68 -5.35 -2.39 -0.22
CA GLU A 68 -6.24 -1.44 0.42
C GLU A 68 -6.59 -1.85 1.86
N TYR A 69 -6.64 -3.13 2.19
CA TYR A 69 -6.92 -3.60 3.55
C TYR A 69 -5.91 -3.07 4.59
N PHE A 70 -4.70 -2.68 4.18
CA PHE A 70 -3.70 -2.12 5.09
C PHE A 70 -3.89 -0.62 5.40
N LEU A 71 -4.82 0.09 4.75
CA LEU A 71 -5.04 1.52 5.01
C LEU A 71 -5.47 1.81 6.45
N HIS A 72 -6.24 0.91 7.04
CA HIS A 72 -6.80 1.06 8.40
C HIS A 72 -6.35 -0.06 9.35
N ASN A 73 -5.33 -0.83 8.96
CA ASN A 73 -4.89 -2.01 9.68
C ASN A 73 -3.38 -2.08 9.81
N ARG A 74 -2.92 -2.85 10.79
CA ARG A 74 -1.50 -3.08 11.04
C ARG A 74 -1.06 -4.34 10.32
N LEU A 75 0.19 -4.36 9.86
CA LEU A 75 0.77 -5.54 9.25
C LEU A 75 0.97 -6.65 10.30
N GLY A 76 0.35 -7.80 10.08
CA GLY A 76 0.41 -8.96 10.97
C GLY A 76 1.23 -10.15 10.45
N GLY A 77 1.99 -9.98 9.37
CA GLY A 77 2.72 -11.08 8.72
C GLY A 77 4.03 -10.62 8.06
N PRO A 78 5.05 -11.50 7.94
CA PRO A 78 6.26 -11.18 7.16
C PRO A 78 5.98 -11.19 5.65
N PHE A 79 4.80 -11.70 5.30
CA PHE A 79 4.30 -11.97 3.97
C PHE A 79 3.63 -10.71 3.40
N LEU A 80 4.45 -9.71 3.12
CA LEU A 80 4.01 -8.43 2.54
C LEU A 80 3.67 -8.55 1.04
N ASN A 81 4.04 -9.65 0.39
CA ASN A 81 3.84 -9.84 -1.04
C ASN A 81 3.15 -11.18 -1.33
N PRO A 82 1.93 -11.19 -1.88
CA PRO A 82 1.21 -12.43 -2.21
C PRO A 82 2.02 -13.35 -3.14
N ASN A 83 2.86 -12.80 -4.02
CA ASN A 83 3.74 -13.61 -4.88
C ASN A 83 4.85 -14.32 -4.11
N GLN A 84 5.41 -13.68 -3.09
CA GLN A 84 6.42 -14.32 -2.23
C GLN A 84 5.76 -15.39 -1.37
N THR A 85 4.59 -15.07 -0.81
CA THR A 85 3.84 -16.02 0.02
C THR A 85 3.42 -17.22 -0.80
N ARG A 86 2.94 -17.02 -2.02
CA ARG A 86 2.57 -18.10 -2.94
C ARG A 86 3.70 -19.10 -3.16
N TYR A 87 4.94 -18.63 -3.35
CA TYR A 87 6.10 -19.52 -3.47
C TYR A 87 6.30 -20.39 -2.22
N PHE A 88 6.15 -19.81 -1.03
CA PHE A 88 6.25 -20.55 0.24
C PHE A 88 5.05 -21.45 0.51
N LEU A 89 3.86 -21.12 0.00
CA LEU A 89 2.63 -21.87 0.24
C LEU A 89 2.37 -22.99 -0.79
N GLU A 90 2.86 -22.85 -2.03
CA GLU A 90 2.66 -23.82 -3.11
C GLU A 90 3.86 -24.76 -3.31
N GLY A 91 5.05 -24.40 -2.82
CA GLY A 91 6.27 -25.20 -2.99
C GLY A 91 6.38 -26.39 -2.01
N GLU A 92 7.13 -27.42 -2.41
CA GLU A 92 7.56 -28.48 -1.50
C GLU A 92 8.59 -27.92 -0.50
N LEU A 93 8.13 -27.54 0.69
CA LEU A 93 8.99 -27.03 1.75
C LEU A 93 9.77 -28.15 2.44
N THR A 94 11.08 -27.95 2.61
CA THR A 94 11.90 -28.78 3.49
C THR A 94 11.48 -28.59 4.96
N LEU A 95 11.79 -29.57 5.83
CA LEU A 95 11.49 -29.49 7.26
C LEU A 95 12.04 -28.21 7.93
N GLY A 96 13.23 -27.76 7.51
CA GLY A 96 13.84 -26.54 8.02
C GLY A 96 13.06 -25.28 7.63
N GLU A 97 12.54 -25.24 6.41
CA GLU A 97 11.72 -24.11 5.92
C GLU A 97 10.35 -24.09 6.59
N LYS A 98 9.72 -25.26 6.77
CA LYS A 98 8.47 -25.39 7.54
C LYS A 98 8.62 -24.84 8.96
N SER A 99 9.71 -25.18 9.65
CA SER A 99 10.00 -24.68 11.00
C SER A 99 10.17 -23.15 11.04
N LYS A 100 10.88 -22.57 10.06
CA LYS A 100 11.05 -21.11 9.96
C LYS A 100 9.74 -20.39 9.71
N ILE A 101 8.89 -20.92 8.82
CA ILE A 101 7.58 -20.35 8.53
C ILE A 101 6.71 -20.41 9.79
N TYR A 102 6.65 -21.57 10.44
CA TYR A 102 5.91 -21.72 11.70
C TYR A 102 6.36 -20.72 12.75
N THR A 103 7.67 -20.63 13.02
CA THR A 103 8.23 -19.71 14.03
C THR A 103 7.93 -18.25 13.68
N SER A 104 8.01 -17.90 12.40
CA SER A 104 7.72 -16.54 11.94
C SER A 104 6.24 -16.20 12.07
N PHE A 105 5.37 -17.16 11.76
CA PHE A 105 3.93 -17.02 11.86
C PHE A 105 3.49 -16.93 13.33
N ASP A 106 4.00 -17.81 14.19
CA ASP A 106 3.73 -17.84 15.64
C ASP A 106 4.16 -16.53 16.32
N LYS A 107 5.33 -16.00 15.97
CA LYS A 107 5.84 -14.74 16.52
C LYS A 107 4.96 -13.53 16.19
N GLN A 108 4.32 -13.53 15.02
CA GLN A 108 3.56 -12.37 14.54
C GLN A 108 2.07 -12.50 14.79
N SER A 109 1.54 -13.72 14.73
CA SER A 109 0.17 -14.11 15.06
C SER A 109 -0.86 -13.08 14.58
N PRO A 110 -1.08 -12.95 13.25
CA PRO A 110 -2.06 -12.02 12.73
C PRO A 110 -3.44 -12.29 13.33
N GLU A 111 -4.14 -11.24 13.75
CA GLU A 111 -5.49 -11.35 14.30
C GLU A 111 -6.49 -11.76 13.21
N VAL A 112 -6.24 -11.34 11.96
CA VAL A 112 -7.07 -11.67 10.80
C VAL A 112 -6.19 -12.07 9.62
N VAL A 113 -6.52 -13.19 8.97
CA VAL A 113 -5.93 -13.61 7.70
C VAL A 113 -7.00 -13.52 6.62
N ILE A 114 -6.75 -12.70 5.61
CA ILE A 114 -7.63 -12.49 4.45
C ILE A 114 -7.04 -13.26 3.27
N ASP A 115 -7.74 -14.30 2.85
CA ASP A 115 -7.35 -15.20 1.76
C ASP A 115 -8.56 -15.57 0.89
N ARG A 116 -8.76 -14.83 -0.21
CA ARG A 116 -9.78 -15.17 -1.20
C ARG A 116 -9.34 -16.25 -2.19
N SER A 117 -8.05 -16.57 -2.23
CA SER A 117 -7.45 -17.55 -3.14
C SER A 117 -7.53 -18.98 -2.63
N GLY A 118 -7.73 -19.16 -1.32
CA GLY A 118 -7.78 -20.46 -0.66
C GLY A 118 -6.40 -21.06 -0.34
N LEU A 119 -5.31 -20.31 -0.59
CA LEU A 119 -3.94 -20.71 -0.29
C LEU A 119 -3.72 -20.99 1.20
N PHE A 120 -4.28 -20.17 2.07
CA PHE A 120 -4.21 -20.36 3.52
C PHE A 120 -4.92 -21.63 3.94
N ARG A 121 -6.07 -21.95 3.34
CA ARG A 121 -6.78 -23.20 3.67
C ARG A 121 -5.96 -24.43 3.31
N VAL A 122 -5.19 -24.39 2.22
CA VAL A 122 -4.25 -25.45 1.84
C VAL A 122 -3.09 -25.50 2.85
N PHE A 123 -2.50 -24.35 3.17
CA PHE A 123 -1.44 -24.22 4.16
C PHE A 123 -1.82 -24.80 5.53
N LEU A 124 -3.03 -24.54 6.02
CA LEU A 124 -3.49 -25.06 7.31
C LEU A 124 -3.55 -26.60 7.36
N LYS A 125 -3.65 -27.29 6.22
CA LYS A 125 -3.57 -28.76 6.17
C LYS A 125 -2.17 -29.26 6.48
N ASP A 126 -1.15 -28.54 6.03
CA ASP A 126 0.25 -28.88 6.28
C ASP A 126 0.73 -28.43 7.67
N PHE A 127 0.04 -27.44 8.26
CA PHE A 127 0.35 -26.86 9.57
C PHE A 127 -0.86 -26.91 10.52
N PRO A 128 -1.24 -28.12 11.01
CA PRO A 128 -2.42 -28.29 11.84
C PRO A 128 -2.36 -27.51 13.17
N ALA A 129 -1.16 -27.28 13.70
CA ALA A 129 -0.94 -26.48 14.91
C ALA A 129 -1.38 -25.02 14.74
N ILE A 130 -1.19 -24.44 13.54
CA ILE A 130 -1.70 -23.11 13.19
C ILE A 130 -3.20 -23.19 12.96
N GLY A 131 -3.69 -24.22 12.26
CA GLY A 131 -5.12 -24.42 12.00
C GLY A 131 -5.97 -24.50 13.26
N GLY A 132 -5.42 -25.01 14.37
CA GLY A 132 -6.09 -25.01 15.67
C GLY A 132 -6.40 -23.62 16.22
N GLN A 133 -5.58 -22.62 15.89
CA GLN A 133 -5.64 -21.25 16.43
C GLN A 133 -6.58 -20.34 15.64
N TYR A 134 -6.94 -20.70 14.40
CA TYR A 134 -7.77 -19.86 13.54
C TYR A 134 -9.15 -20.47 13.32
N GLU A 135 -10.14 -19.61 13.16
CA GLU A 135 -11.50 -19.95 12.82
C GLU A 135 -11.93 -19.17 11.57
N GLU A 136 -12.45 -19.86 10.58
CA GLU A 136 -13.05 -19.21 9.41
C GLU A 136 -14.47 -18.74 9.77
N LYS A 137 -14.64 -17.43 9.94
CA LYS A 137 -15.97 -16.85 10.24
C LYS A 137 -16.69 -16.41 8.97
N GLU A 138 -15.94 -16.03 7.96
CA GLU A 138 -16.44 -15.62 6.65
C GLU A 138 -15.62 -16.30 5.57
N ALA A 139 -16.19 -16.46 4.37
CA ALA A 139 -15.53 -17.16 3.28
C ALA A 139 -14.18 -16.50 2.91
N GLY A 140 -13.08 -17.20 3.21
CA GLY A 140 -11.73 -16.69 2.98
C GLY A 140 -11.26 -15.64 3.98
N ILE A 141 -11.89 -15.50 5.15
CA ILE A 141 -11.43 -14.64 6.24
C ILE A 141 -11.35 -15.47 7.53
N PHE A 142 -10.13 -15.58 8.03
CA PHE A 142 -9.79 -16.38 9.21
C PHE A 142 -9.46 -15.45 10.36
N TYR A 143 -10.09 -15.67 11.51
CA TYR A 143 -9.86 -14.92 12.72
C TYR A 143 -9.09 -15.78 13.72
N LEU A 144 -8.16 -15.17 14.44
CA LEU A 144 -7.51 -15.79 15.60
C LEU A 144 -8.56 -16.03 16.70
N LYS A 145 -8.52 -17.23 17.31
CA LYS A 145 -9.42 -17.65 18.41
C LYS A 145 -9.07 -17.00 19.74
#